data_AF-A0AAE0HFY4-F1
#
_entry.id   AF-A0AAE0HFY4-F1
#
_cell.length_a   1.000
_cell.length_b   1.000
_cell.length_c   1.000
_cell.angle_alpha   90.00
_cell.angle_beta   90.00
_cell.angle_gamma   90.00
#
_symmetry.space_group_name_H-M   'P 1'
#
loop_
_entity.id
_entity.type
_entity.pdbx_description
1 polymer ?
#
loop_
_entity_poly.entity_id
_entity_poly.type
_entity_poly.pdbx_seq_one_letter_code
_entity_poly.pdbx_strand_id
1 'polypeptide(L)'
;MPQNDNNEGAVTGMEGLLNALIGALEGLKARPQVSNSHTPAEQSGPWIGNGATDSSPSPSRSTASSLLHEPRETTPASAPGEEVTRKEEEEGWMWRLGRSDGNGGWTRYDYYLQSQSIEVPEEAEVETPVKSVPGVLLDMHAPTKTIIIESPHLMRALDKFNWHLSSKHPPDMTLYDPFPFLYHHLEGMREEIDRLGNPEAQADLKALECALKETGVASRWNAARAENVDSSHVRFDTLWQLFRLGDLVVHTDGLGNEWLLTLMYAQEHKKSVEVGQTGRIGQMAVDRYMEFWTWGLSWNGHKNKLERKASVFRIDYYAGAKEVHLLSIYPLQYQRTHDSVEKLLQGLAARGRHWFKLVSSQALCLDYDGPALSGKTLFNFNSRVDREPTYLRYLDHD
;
A
#
# COMPACT_ATOMS: atom_id res chain seq x y z
N MET A 1 30.77 -13.48 47.98
CA MET A 1 29.67 -13.33 47.01
C MET A 1 30.10 -12.28 46.01
N PRO A 2 30.24 -12.59 44.71
CA PRO A 2 30.59 -11.57 43.73
C PRO A 2 29.34 -10.75 43.37
N GLN A 3 29.48 -9.42 43.41
CA GLN A 3 28.50 -8.48 42.84
C GLN A 3 28.54 -8.61 41.32
N ASN A 4 27.37 -8.75 40.71
CA ASN A 4 27.18 -8.99 39.30
C ASN A 4 26.81 -7.66 38.62
N ASP A 5 27.81 -6.85 38.30
CA ASP A 5 27.67 -5.54 37.65
C ASP A 5 27.55 -5.67 36.12
N ASN A 6 26.50 -6.32 35.64
CA ASN A 6 26.29 -6.58 34.20
C ASN A 6 24.93 -6.07 33.66
N ASN A 7 24.25 -5.16 34.33
CA ASN A 7 22.89 -4.73 33.94
C ASN A 7 22.80 -3.35 33.24
N GLU A 8 23.90 -2.61 33.08
CA GLU A 8 23.86 -1.27 32.46
C GLU A 8 23.77 -1.28 30.91
N GLY A 9 24.07 -2.41 30.26
CA GLY A 9 24.02 -2.52 28.79
C GLY A 9 22.63 -2.74 28.19
N ALA A 10 21.65 -3.20 28.98
CA ALA A 10 20.31 -3.52 28.48
C ALA A 10 19.35 -2.30 28.45
N VAL A 11 19.60 -1.30 29.32
CA VAL A 11 18.78 -0.10 29.44
C VAL A 11 19.01 0.86 28.26
N THR A 12 20.26 1.00 27.82
CA THR A 12 20.67 1.87 26.70
C THR A 12 20.14 1.42 25.34
N GLY A 13 20.00 0.11 25.10
CA GLY A 13 19.41 -0.41 23.87
C GLY A 13 17.91 -0.12 23.73
N MET A 14 17.19 -0.01 24.85
CA MET A 14 15.73 0.10 24.85
C MET A 14 15.25 1.55 24.77
N GLU A 15 15.92 2.49 25.45
CA GLU A 15 15.73 3.91 25.18
C GLU A 15 16.06 4.22 23.72
N GLY A 16 17.07 3.57 23.14
CA GLY A 16 17.38 3.66 21.71
C GLY A 16 16.21 3.23 20.82
N LEU A 17 15.55 2.10 21.12
CA LEU A 17 14.38 1.65 20.34
C LEU A 17 13.15 2.53 20.53
N LEU A 18 12.88 2.99 21.76
CA LEU A 18 11.77 3.90 22.03
C LEU A 18 12.01 5.26 21.38
N ASN A 19 13.23 5.80 21.47
CA ASN A 19 13.64 7.04 20.81
C ASN A 19 13.70 6.89 19.29
N ALA A 20 14.04 5.71 18.76
CA ALA A 20 13.94 5.42 17.33
C ALA A 20 12.48 5.37 16.87
N LEU A 21 11.57 4.85 17.70
CA LEU A 21 10.14 4.82 17.42
C LEU A 21 9.54 6.24 17.51
N ILE A 22 9.95 7.02 18.51
CA ILE A 22 9.62 8.45 18.62
C ILE A 22 10.20 9.25 17.44
N GLY A 23 11.46 9.00 17.07
CA GLY A 23 12.11 9.64 15.92
C GLY A 23 11.48 9.24 14.59
N ALA A 24 11.01 7.99 14.44
CA ALA A 24 10.23 7.57 13.29
C ALA A 24 8.85 8.26 13.26
N LEU A 25 8.22 8.44 14.43
CA LEU A 25 6.99 9.23 14.57
C LEU A 25 7.20 10.70 14.23
N GLU A 26 8.35 11.28 14.57
CA GLU A 26 8.75 12.65 14.19
C GLU A 26 9.10 12.74 12.70
N GLY A 27 9.74 11.73 12.12
CA GLY A 27 9.98 11.64 10.67
C GLY A 27 8.69 11.53 9.85
N LEU A 28 7.65 10.92 10.41
CA LEU A 28 6.30 10.94 9.83
C LEU A 28 5.67 12.33 9.85
N LYS A 29 6.02 13.21 10.81
CA LYS A 29 5.63 14.64 10.81
C LYS A 29 6.34 15.43 9.70
N ALA A 30 7.52 15.00 9.26
CA ALA A 30 8.33 15.69 8.24
C ALA A 30 7.99 15.29 6.79
N ARG A 31 7.15 14.28 6.57
CA ARG A 31 6.64 13.99 5.22
C ARG A 31 5.71 15.13 4.79
N PRO A 32 5.88 15.70 3.58
CA PRO A 32 4.96 16.72 3.09
C PRO A 32 3.55 16.14 3.09
N GLN A 33 2.72 16.67 3.99
CA GLN A 33 1.29 16.47 3.88
C GLN A 33 0.86 17.14 2.57
N VAL A 34 0.22 16.39 1.70
CA VAL A 34 -0.53 16.98 0.58
C VAL A 34 -1.61 17.83 1.23
N SER A 35 -1.36 19.13 1.34
CA SER A 35 -2.25 20.08 1.98
C SER A 35 -3.48 20.26 1.09
N ASN A 36 -4.52 19.48 1.34
CA ASN A 36 -5.82 19.71 0.75
C ASN A 36 -6.53 20.83 1.52
N SER A 37 -6.08 22.07 1.33
CA SER A 37 -6.90 23.24 1.65
C SER A 37 -7.89 23.45 0.49
N HIS A 38 -8.95 22.66 0.47
CA HIS A 38 -10.18 23.04 -0.21
C HIS A 38 -11.18 23.46 0.85
N THR A 39 -11.21 24.78 1.06
CA THR A 39 -12.28 25.46 1.77
C THR A 39 -13.55 25.32 0.93
N PRO A 40 -14.63 24.69 1.41
CA PRO A 40 -15.89 24.72 0.69
C PRO A 40 -16.44 26.15 0.77
N ALA A 41 -16.72 26.74 -0.40
CA ALA A 41 -17.40 28.02 -0.48
C ALA A 41 -18.81 27.89 0.11
N GLU A 42 -19.04 28.55 1.24
CA GLU A 42 -20.38 28.83 1.75
C GLU A 42 -21.13 29.70 0.74
N GLN A 43 -21.99 29.09 -0.07
CA GLN A 43 -23.12 29.80 -0.68
C GLN A 43 -24.36 29.54 0.19
N SER A 44 -24.54 30.43 1.17
CA SER A 44 -25.82 30.65 1.81
C SER A 44 -26.65 31.59 0.93
N GLY A 45 -27.72 31.06 0.32
CA GLY A 45 -28.73 31.81 -0.42
C GLY A 45 -30.12 31.35 -0.01
N PRO A 46 -31.08 32.26 0.23
CA PRO A 46 -32.33 31.94 0.88
C PRO A 46 -33.34 31.31 -0.08
N TRP A 47 -34.05 30.29 0.41
CA TRP A 47 -35.27 29.78 -0.20
C TRP A 47 -36.37 30.83 -0.12
N ILE A 48 -36.79 31.37 -1.26
CA ILE A 48 -38.05 32.10 -1.43
C ILE A 48 -38.90 31.35 -2.45
N GLY A 49 -40.16 31.16 -2.07
CA GLY A 49 -41.13 30.29 -2.74
C GLY A 49 -41.58 30.75 -4.12
N ASN A 50 -42.06 29.76 -4.87
CA ASN A 50 -42.64 29.86 -6.20
C ASN A 50 -43.91 30.73 -6.22
N GLY A 51 -43.95 31.68 -7.14
CA GLY A 51 -45.15 32.36 -7.61
C GLY A 51 -45.04 32.57 -9.12
N ALA A 52 -46.00 32.01 -9.86
CA ALA A 52 -46.10 32.05 -11.32
C ALA A 52 -46.47 33.46 -11.84
N THR A 53 -45.98 33.83 -13.03
CA THR A 53 -46.76 34.49 -14.11
C THR A 53 -45.96 34.56 -15.42
N ASP A 54 -46.70 34.35 -16.52
CA ASP A 54 -46.35 34.48 -17.94
C ASP A 54 -45.67 35.80 -18.35
N SER A 55 -44.84 35.74 -19.39
CA SER A 55 -44.91 36.58 -20.63
C SER A 55 -43.69 36.37 -21.55
N SER A 56 -43.93 36.00 -22.82
CA SER A 56 -43.02 36.18 -23.98
C SER A 56 -43.26 37.57 -24.64
N PRO A 57 -42.59 38.04 -25.73
CA PRO A 57 -41.48 37.50 -26.55
C PRO A 57 -40.32 38.51 -26.89
N SER A 58 -39.31 37.97 -27.60
CA SER A 58 -38.22 38.45 -28.52
C SER A 58 -38.14 39.94 -28.99
N PRO A 59 -37.08 40.48 -29.69
CA PRO A 59 -36.05 39.79 -30.52
C PRO A 59 -34.61 40.40 -30.66
N SER A 60 -33.73 39.61 -31.30
CA SER A 60 -32.64 39.94 -32.26
C SER A 60 -31.73 41.17 -32.10
N ARG A 61 -30.40 40.96 -32.18
CA ARG A 61 -29.53 41.69 -33.15
C ARG A 61 -28.16 41.04 -33.37
N SER A 62 -27.77 41.00 -34.64
CA SER A 62 -26.45 40.68 -35.18
C SER A 62 -25.54 41.91 -35.26
N THR A 63 -24.22 41.65 -35.30
CA THR A 63 -23.13 42.37 -36.02
C THR A 63 -21.83 41.64 -35.63
N ALA A 64 -21.07 40.94 -36.48
CA ALA A 64 -20.34 41.31 -37.71
C ALA A 64 -19.23 42.36 -37.49
N SER A 65 -17.97 41.92 -37.55
CA SER A 65 -16.76 42.58 -38.11
C SER A 65 -15.53 41.74 -37.70
N SER A 66 -14.88 40.96 -38.57
CA SER A 66 -13.89 41.35 -39.61
C SER A 66 -12.76 42.25 -39.11
N LEU A 67 -11.53 41.73 -39.16
CA LEU A 67 -10.24 42.36 -39.57
C LEU A 67 -9.14 41.28 -39.37
N LEU A 68 -8.72 40.55 -40.43
CA LEU A 68 -7.56 40.86 -41.28
C LEU A 68 -6.26 41.12 -40.50
N HIS A 69 -5.41 40.08 -40.35
CA HIS A 69 -3.96 40.19 -40.50
C HIS A 69 -3.29 38.80 -40.57
N GLU A 70 -2.83 38.46 -41.77
CA GLU A 70 -1.66 37.62 -42.06
C GLU A 70 -0.90 38.32 -43.22
N PRO A 71 0.37 38.00 -43.54
CA PRO A 71 1.24 36.98 -42.97
C PRO A 71 2.63 37.53 -42.57
N ARG A 72 3.38 36.76 -41.76
CA ARG A 72 4.85 36.83 -41.80
C ARG A 72 5.42 35.43 -41.64
N GLU A 73 5.71 34.83 -42.78
CA GLU A 73 6.56 33.65 -42.91
C GLU A 73 7.96 34.00 -42.42
N THR A 74 8.40 33.31 -41.38
CA THR A 74 9.82 33.14 -41.08
C THR A 74 10.06 31.64 -40.98
N THR A 75 10.54 31.08 -42.09
CA THR A 75 11.14 29.75 -42.18
C THR A 75 12.43 29.72 -41.37
N PRO A 76 12.57 28.89 -40.32
CA PRO A 76 13.87 28.51 -39.83
C PRO A 76 14.37 27.33 -40.67
N ALA A 77 15.63 27.42 -41.10
CA ALA A 77 16.32 26.34 -41.78
C ALA A 77 16.36 25.08 -40.89
N SER A 78 15.77 23.99 -41.38
CA SER A 78 15.93 22.66 -40.82
C SER A 78 17.40 22.27 -40.86
N ALA A 79 18.01 22.13 -39.68
CA ALA A 79 19.25 21.38 -39.52
C ALA A 79 18.91 19.88 -39.63
N PRO A 80 19.51 19.13 -40.57
CA PRO A 80 19.34 17.69 -40.64
C PRO A 80 20.29 17.06 -39.61
N GLY A 81 19.78 16.65 -38.44
CA GLY A 81 20.63 15.95 -37.46
C GLY A 81 20.01 15.55 -36.11
N GLU A 82 18.90 16.15 -35.66
CA GLU A 82 18.38 15.90 -34.29
C GLU A 82 17.10 15.05 -34.21
N GLU A 83 16.46 14.73 -35.34
CA GLU A 83 15.16 14.03 -35.32
C GLU A 83 15.30 12.50 -35.19
N VAL A 84 16.47 11.94 -35.52
CA VAL A 84 16.75 10.50 -35.43
C VAL A 84 17.05 10.06 -34.00
N THR A 85 17.76 10.88 -33.22
CA THR A 85 18.14 10.55 -31.83
C THR A 85 16.94 10.53 -30.88
N ARG A 86 15.96 11.42 -31.08
CA ARG A 86 14.77 11.50 -30.21
C ARG A 86 13.86 10.27 -30.34
N LYS A 87 13.75 9.71 -31.54
CA LYS A 87 12.92 8.54 -31.81
C LYS A 87 13.55 7.25 -31.25
N GLU A 88 14.86 7.12 -31.34
CA GLU A 88 15.60 5.99 -30.74
C GLU A 88 15.53 6.00 -29.20
N GLU A 89 15.60 7.18 -28.57
CA GLU A 89 15.42 7.32 -27.11
C GLU A 89 13.98 7.02 -26.63
N GLU A 90 12.98 7.31 -27.46
CA GLU A 90 11.58 6.98 -27.17
C GLU A 90 11.29 5.48 -27.33
N GLU A 91 12.10 4.73 -28.08
CA GLU A 91 11.89 3.30 -28.36
C GLU A 91 12.74 2.36 -27.49
N GLY A 92 13.84 2.85 -26.91
CA GLY A 92 14.80 2.02 -26.15
C GLY A 92 14.23 1.30 -24.92
N TRP A 93 13.19 1.84 -24.28
CA TRP A 93 12.58 1.22 -23.08
C TRP A 93 11.66 0.05 -23.41
N MET A 94 11.12 -0.05 -24.63
CA MET A 94 10.23 -1.15 -25.02
C MET A 94 10.95 -2.51 -24.96
N TRP A 95 12.25 -2.52 -25.24
CA TRP A 95 13.11 -3.70 -25.12
C TRP A 95 13.31 -4.19 -23.69
N ARG A 96 13.00 -3.34 -22.69
CA ARG A 96 13.10 -3.66 -21.27
C ARG A 96 11.82 -4.29 -20.70
N LEU A 97 10.73 -4.33 -21.47
CA LEU A 97 9.46 -4.97 -21.10
C LEU A 97 9.29 -6.33 -21.80
N GLY A 98 9.21 -7.41 -21.03
CA GLY A 98 8.82 -8.73 -21.53
C GLY A 98 7.37 -9.07 -21.18
N ARG A 99 6.70 -9.84 -22.04
CA ARG A 99 5.37 -10.40 -21.78
C ARG A 99 5.38 -11.92 -21.84
N SER A 100 4.69 -12.55 -20.89
CA SER A 100 4.45 -14.00 -20.95
C SER A 100 3.50 -14.28 -22.12
N ASP A 101 3.72 -15.38 -22.85
CA ASP A 101 2.80 -15.89 -23.87
C ASP A 101 1.76 -16.89 -23.32
N GLY A 102 1.81 -17.15 -22.00
CA GLY A 102 0.96 -18.14 -21.32
C GLY A 102 1.44 -19.59 -21.45
N ASN A 103 2.46 -19.88 -22.26
CA ASN A 103 3.10 -21.18 -22.39
C ASN A 103 4.46 -21.25 -21.66
N GLY A 104 4.76 -20.26 -20.82
CA GLY A 104 6.05 -20.10 -20.14
C GLY A 104 7.14 -19.51 -21.03
N GLY A 105 6.82 -19.11 -22.26
CA GLY A 105 7.69 -18.31 -23.11
C GLY A 105 7.53 -16.82 -22.80
N TRP A 106 8.64 -16.09 -22.82
CA TRP A 106 8.62 -14.62 -22.73
C TRP A 106 8.86 -14.05 -24.11
N THR A 107 7.87 -13.33 -24.62
CA THR A 107 7.98 -12.55 -25.85
C THR A 107 8.39 -11.13 -25.48
N ARG A 108 9.44 -10.62 -26.14
CA ARG A 108 9.78 -9.20 -26.07
C ARG A 108 8.74 -8.40 -26.83
N TYR A 109 8.61 -7.13 -26.45
CA TYR A 109 7.83 -6.16 -27.23
C TYR A 109 8.51 -5.90 -28.58
N ASP A 110 8.36 -6.79 -29.57
CA ASP A 110 8.79 -6.56 -30.95
C ASP A 110 7.72 -5.80 -31.78
N TYR A 111 6.60 -5.44 -31.14
CA TYR A 111 5.46 -4.80 -31.78
C TYR A 111 5.66 -3.28 -31.93
N TYR A 112 6.58 -2.85 -32.80
CA TYR A 112 6.45 -1.55 -33.52
C TYR A 112 7.39 -1.36 -34.73
N LEU A 113 8.22 -2.34 -35.14
CA LEU A 113 9.05 -2.24 -36.36
C LEU A 113 8.53 -3.03 -37.58
N GLN A 114 7.33 -3.62 -37.52
CA GLN A 114 6.72 -4.26 -38.69
C GLN A 114 5.94 -3.30 -39.62
N SER A 115 6.02 -1.98 -39.43
CA SER A 115 5.31 -1.01 -40.28
C SER A 115 6.17 0.02 -41.01
N GLN A 116 7.50 -0.04 -40.92
CA GLN A 116 8.38 0.72 -41.80
C GLN A 116 9.47 -0.19 -42.34
N SER A 117 9.23 -0.73 -43.53
CA SER A 117 10.24 -1.30 -44.41
C SER A 117 11.23 -0.19 -44.77
N ILE A 118 12.20 0.05 -43.90
CA ILE A 118 13.39 0.81 -44.24
C ILE A 118 14.32 -0.19 -44.91
N GLU A 119 14.52 -0.05 -46.21
CA GLU A 119 15.54 -0.78 -46.95
C GLU A 119 16.91 -0.39 -46.37
N VAL A 120 17.47 -1.24 -45.53
CA VAL A 120 18.82 -1.06 -44.97
C VAL A 120 19.84 -1.49 -46.03
N PRO A 121 20.85 -0.66 -46.36
CA PRO A 121 21.90 -1.01 -47.32
C PRO A 121 22.71 -2.24 -46.88
N GLU A 122 23.04 -3.10 -47.84
CA GLU A 122 23.49 -4.49 -47.69
C GLU A 122 24.92 -4.69 -47.15
N GLU A 123 25.63 -3.68 -46.61
CA GLU A 123 27.09 -3.79 -46.36
C GLU A 123 27.61 -3.25 -45.01
N ALA A 124 26.79 -3.19 -43.95
CA ALA A 124 27.30 -2.94 -42.60
C ALA A 124 27.46 -4.26 -41.83
N GLU A 125 28.67 -4.55 -41.33
CA GLU A 125 28.90 -5.59 -40.32
C GLU A 125 28.07 -5.24 -39.07
N VAL A 126 26.87 -5.81 -38.96
CA VAL A 126 25.98 -5.62 -37.82
C VAL A 126 26.59 -6.39 -36.65
N GLU A 127 27.28 -5.69 -35.75
CA GLU A 127 27.55 -6.19 -34.41
C GLU A 127 26.22 -6.67 -33.83
N THR A 128 26.09 -7.98 -33.61
CA THR A 128 24.85 -8.55 -33.06
C THR A 128 24.59 -7.85 -31.74
N PRO A 129 23.50 -7.08 -31.60
CA PRO A 129 23.25 -6.32 -30.40
C PRO A 129 23.22 -7.28 -29.23
N VAL A 130 24.05 -7.00 -28.22
CA VAL A 130 24.10 -7.76 -26.97
C VAL A 130 22.66 -7.84 -26.46
N LYS A 131 22.11 -9.05 -26.38
CA LYS A 131 20.73 -9.29 -25.94
C LYS A 131 20.60 -8.80 -24.49
N SER A 132 20.22 -7.54 -24.30
CA SER A 132 19.89 -7.00 -22.98
C SER A 132 18.70 -7.79 -22.44
N VAL A 133 18.82 -8.30 -21.20
CA VAL A 133 17.72 -8.99 -20.52
C VAL A 133 16.68 -7.93 -20.15
N PRO A 134 15.37 -8.16 -20.39
CA PRO A 134 14.33 -7.22 -19.99
C PRO A 134 14.38 -6.99 -18.48
N GLY A 135 14.30 -5.73 -18.04
CA GLY A 135 14.32 -5.38 -16.62
C GLY A 135 12.98 -5.58 -15.92
N VAL A 136 11.88 -5.67 -16.68
CA VAL A 136 10.52 -5.84 -16.19
C VAL A 136 9.79 -6.87 -17.05
N LEU A 137 9.12 -7.82 -16.41
CA LEU A 137 8.30 -8.82 -17.06
C LEU A 137 6.85 -8.70 -16.58
N LEU A 138 5.90 -8.74 -17.50
CA LEU A 138 4.47 -8.71 -17.23
C LEU A 138 3.83 -10.04 -17.66
N ASP A 139 3.22 -10.77 -16.72
CA ASP A 139 2.38 -11.92 -17.03
C ASP A 139 0.90 -11.55 -16.93
N MET A 140 0.20 -11.65 -18.05
CA MET A 140 -1.25 -11.43 -18.14
C MET A 140 -2.06 -12.72 -18.26
N HIS A 141 -1.41 -13.87 -18.42
CA HIS A 141 -2.06 -15.15 -18.69
C HIS A 141 -2.37 -15.94 -17.42
N ALA A 142 -1.66 -15.66 -16.33
CA ALA A 142 -1.99 -16.19 -15.02
C ALA A 142 -3.39 -15.73 -14.55
N PRO A 143 -4.07 -16.51 -13.69
CA PRO A 143 -5.38 -16.14 -13.14
C PRO A 143 -5.35 -14.81 -12.35
N THR A 144 -4.16 -14.44 -11.88
CA THR A 144 -3.83 -13.13 -11.32
C THR A 144 -2.68 -12.54 -12.12
N LYS A 145 -2.82 -11.29 -12.58
CA LYS A 145 -1.74 -10.61 -13.31
C LYS A 145 -0.53 -10.47 -12.39
N THR A 146 0.67 -10.70 -12.93
CA THR A 146 1.92 -10.55 -12.17
C THR A 146 2.90 -9.63 -12.89
N ILE A 147 3.68 -8.91 -12.10
CA ILE A 147 4.83 -8.13 -12.56
C ILE A 147 6.06 -8.69 -11.87
N ILE A 148 7.07 -9.08 -12.64
CA ILE A 148 8.37 -9.53 -12.13
C ILE A 148 9.37 -8.42 -12.45
N ILE A 149 10.07 -7.95 -11.43
CA ILE A 149 11.09 -6.91 -11.56
C ILE A 149 12.45 -7.59 -11.42
N GLU A 150 13.22 -7.61 -12.50
CA GLU A 150 14.59 -8.15 -12.56
C GLU A 150 15.64 -7.03 -12.65
N SER A 151 15.21 -5.79 -12.94
CA SER A 151 16.09 -4.63 -13.03
C SER A 151 16.81 -4.36 -11.70
N PRO A 152 18.16 -4.40 -11.67
CA PRO A 152 18.93 -4.09 -10.46
C PRO A 152 18.72 -2.64 -9.98
N HIS A 153 18.42 -1.72 -10.90
CA HIS A 153 18.16 -0.31 -10.59
C HIS A 153 16.82 -0.15 -9.87
N LEU A 154 15.76 -0.77 -10.39
CA LEU A 154 14.44 -0.73 -9.76
C LEU A 154 14.46 -1.44 -8.40
N MET A 155 15.13 -2.59 -8.30
CA MET A 155 15.30 -3.31 -7.03
C MET A 155 16.02 -2.44 -5.99
N ARG A 156 17.12 -1.78 -6.36
CA ARG A 156 17.81 -0.85 -5.46
C ARG A 156 16.93 0.33 -5.03
N ALA A 157 16.08 0.85 -5.92
CA ALA A 157 15.13 1.91 -5.56
C ALA A 157 14.05 1.39 -4.60
N LEU A 158 13.55 0.17 -4.81
CA LEU A 158 12.56 -0.49 -3.96
C LEU A 158 13.07 -0.81 -2.56
N ASP A 159 14.34 -1.21 -2.44
CA ASP A 159 14.99 -1.52 -1.15
C ASP A 159 14.90 -0.37 -0.15
N LYS A 160 14.86 0.88 -0.62
CA LYS A 160 14.71 2.07 0.25
C LYS A 160 13.37 2.13 0.95
N PHE A 161 12.36 1.50 0.39
CA PHE A 161 10.98 1.56 0.87
C PHE A 161 10.57 0.30 1.64
N ASN A 162 11.30 -0.81 1.47
CA ASN A 162 10.95 -2.12 1.98
C ASN A 162 11.69 -2.53 3.27
N TRP A 163 12.04 -1.55 4.11
CA TRP A 163 12.89 -1.71 5.29
C TRP A 163 12.41 -2.76 6.31
N HIS A 164 11.14 -3.14 6.29
CA HIS A 164 10.55 -4.13 7.20
C HIS A 164 10.87 -5.58 6.79
N LEU A 165 11.23 -5.82 5.52
CA LEU A 165 11.76 -7.10 5.06
C LEU A 165 13.28 -7.10 5.24
N SER A 166 13.73 -7.24 6.48
CA SER A 166 15.15 -7.24 6.91
C SER A 166 16.04 -8.33 6.26
N SER A 167 15.52 -9.12 5.33
CA SER A 167 16.28 -10.07 4.52
C SER A 167 16.68 -9.39 3.21
N LYS A 168 17.96 -9.52 2.83
CA LYS A 168 18.42 -9.19 1.46
C LYS A 168 17.37 -9.70 0.47
N HIS A 169 16.83 -8.80 -0.34
CA HIS A 169 15.81 -9.20 -1.30
C HIS A 169 16.36 -10.30 -2.22
N PRO A 170 15.50 -11.22 -2.68
CA PRO A 170 15.84 -12.02 -3.83
C PRO A 170 16.28 -11.10 -4.98
N PRO A 171 17.11 -11.60 -5.92
CA PRO A 171 17.60 -10.80 -7.04
C PRO A 171 16.47 -10.21 -7.90
N ASP A 172 15.29 -10.81 -7.81
CA ASP A 172 14.04 -10.45 -8.48
C ASP A 172 12.90 -10.23 -7.47
N MET A 173 11.87 -9.48 -7.87
CA MET A 173 10.65 -9.31 -7.07
C MET A 173 9.41 -9.62 -7.91
N THR A 174 8.63 -10.60 -7.48
CA THR A 174 7.32 -10.92 -8.08
C THR A 174 6.20 -10.27 -7.28
N LEU A 175 5.39 -9.49 -7.97
CA LEU A 175 4.25 -8.76 -7.43
C LEU A 175 2.96 -9.21 -8.13
N TYR A 176 1.85 -9.16 -7.40
CA TYR A 176 0.55 -9.62 -7.85
C TYR A 176 -0.46 -8.47 -7.87
N ASP A 177 -1.38 -8.46 -8.84
CA ASP A 177 -2.53 -7.55 -8.91
C ASP A 177 -3.27 -7.53 -7.56
N PRO A 178 -3.50 -6.34 -6.94
CA PRO A 178 -3.49 -4.99 -7.53
C PRO A 178 -2.21 -4.16 -7.35
N PHE A 179 -1.08 -4.81 -7.11
CA PHE A 179 0.23 -4.15 -6.98
C PHE A 179 0.27 -2.98 -5.97
N PRO A 180 -0.35 -3.08 -4.79
CA PRO A 180 -0.44 -1.97 -3.81
C PRO A 180 0.93 -1.35 -3.53
N PHE A 181 1.94 -2.20 -3.35
CA PHE A 181 3.30 -1.80 -3.06
C PHE A 181 3.88 -0.87 -4.15
N LEU A 182 3.70 -1.19 -5.44
CA LEU A 182 4.19 -0.32 -6.50
C LEU A 182 3.47 1.03 -6.48
N TYR A 183 2.14 1.05 -6.41
CA TYR A 183 1.40 2.31 -6.43
C TYR A 183 1.70 3.22 -5.23
N HIS A 184 1.96 2.66 -4.05
CA HIS A 184 2.35 3.43 -2.87
C HIS A 184 3.77 4.01 -2.93
N HIS A 185 4.65 3.44 -3.76
CA HIS A 185 6.07 3.75 -3.76
C HIS A 185 6.60 4.25 -5.11
N LEU A 186 5.77 4.26 -6.16
CA LEU A 186 6.18 4.62 -7.52
C LEU A 186 6.77 6.03 -7.60
N GLU A 187 6.18 7.02 -6.92
CA GLU A 187 6.74 8.39 -6.90
C GLU A 187 8.12 8.43 -6.22
N GLY A 188 8.28 7.72 -5.10
CA GLY A 188 9.58 7.63 -4.44
C GLY A 188 10.62 6.89 -5.28
N MET A 189 10.20 5.90 -6.07
CA MET A 189 11.06 5.25 -7.04
C MET A 189 11.49 6.20 -8.16
N ARG A 190 10.57 7.00 -8.71
CA ARG A 190 10.88 8.04 -9.72
C ARG A 190 11.95 8.99 -9.21
N GLU A 191 11.73 9.58 -8.04
CA GLU A 191 12.70 10.51 -7.42
C GLU A 191 14.07 9.88 -7.21
N GLU A 192 14.13 8.59 -6.84
CA GLU A 192 15.39 7.87 -6.67
C GLU A 192 16.11 7.63 -7.99
N ILE A 193 15.38 7.19 -9.01
CA ILE A 193 15.92 6.90 -10.35
C ILE A 193 16.37 8.19 -11.04
N ASP A 194 15.60 9.28 -10.89
CA ASP A 194 15.97 10.62 -11.34
C ASP A 194 17.29 11.08 -10.69
N ARG A 195 17.43 10.87 -9.37
CA ARG A 195 18.65 11.21 -8.64
C ARG A 195 19.88 10.43 -9.11
N LEU A 196 19.70 9.17 -9.54
CA LEU A 196 20.80 8.36 -10.08
C LEU A 196 21.31 8.91 -11.43
N GLY A 197 20.47 9.62 -12.20
CA GLY A 197 20.83 10.16 -13.50
C GLY A 197 21.26 9.09 -14.53
N ASN A 198 20.86 7.82 -14.32
CA ASN A 198 21.24 6.71 -15.19
C ASN A 198 20.15 6.48 -16.26
N PRO A 199 20.47 6.58 -17.56
CA PRO A 199 19.50 6.40 -18.64
C PRO A 199 18.92 4.98 -18.71
N GLU A 200 19.67 3.94 -18.33
CA GLU A 200 19.16 2.57 -18.26
C GLU A 200 18.11 2.42 -17.16
N ALA A 201 18.37 3.03 -16.00
CA ALA A 201 17.43 3.03 -14.88
C ALA A 201 16.12 3.75 -15.24
N GLN A 202 16.21 4.84 -16.01
CA GLN A 202 15.05 5.56 -16.55
C GLN A 202 14.26 4.71 -17.55
N ALA A 203 14.94 3.98 -18.43
CA ALA A 203 14.30 3.07 -19.37
C ALA A 203 13.56 1.93 -18.64
N ASP A 204 14.17 1.33 -17.63
CA ASP A 204 13.54 0.29 -16.81
C ASP A 204 12.31 0.82 -16.07
N LEU A 205 12.37 2.05 -15.54
CA LEU A 205 11.24 2.70 -14.89
C LEU A 205 10.08 2.96 -15.87
N LYS A 206 10.37 3.44 -17.09
CA LYS A 206 9.35 3.59 -18.14
C LYS A 206 8.70 2.25 -18.50
N ALA A 207 9.48 1.17 -18.57
CA ALA A 207 8.97 -0.17 -18.81
C ALA A 207 8.02 -0.63 -17.67
N LEU A 208 8.38 -0.37 -16.41
CA LEU A 208 7.51 -0.65 -15.25
C LEU A 208 6.19 0.13 -15.31
N GLU A 209 6.25 1.42 -15.62
CA GLU A 209 5.05 2.25 -15.74
C GLU A 209 4.15 1.82 -16.89
N CYS A 210 4.74 1.40 -18.00
CA CYS A 210 4.00 0.83 -19.12
C CYS A 210 3.28 -0.46 -18.68
N ALA A 211 4.00 -1.39 -18.04
CA ALA A 211 3.40 -2.62 -17.50
C ALA A 211 2.23 -2.32 -16.56
N LEU A 212 2.39 -1.34 -15.65
CA LEU A 212 1.32 -0.92 -14.74
C LEU A 212 0.11 -0.34 -15.48
N LYS A 213 0.31 0.48 -16.52
CA LYS A 213 -0.78 1.02 -17.35
C LYS A 213 -1.56 -0.09 -18.05
N GLU A 214 -0.86 -1.07 -18.61
CA GLU A 214 -1.45 -2.22 -19.32
C GLU A 214 -2.30 -3.12 -18.42
N THR A 215 -1.96 -3.22 -17.13
CA THR A 215 -2.79 -3.98 -16.18
C THR A 215 -4.19 -3.38 -16.01
N GLY A 216 -4.40 -2.11 -16.37
CA GLY A 216 -5.64 -1.37 -16.16
C GLY A 216 -5.89 -0.97 -14.70
N VAL A 217 -5.01 -1.38 -13.78
CA VAL A 217 -5.16 -1.12 -12.34
C VAL A 217 -4.99 0.36 -12.02
N ALA A 218 -4.24 1.13 -12.82
CA ALA A 218 -4.03 2.55 -12.62
C ALA A 218 -5.35 3.35 -12.58
N SER A 219 -6.32 2.97 -13.42
CA SER A 219 -7.65 3.59 -13.41
C SER A 219 -8.39 3.35 -12.09
N ARG A 220 -8.35 2.11 -11.59
CA ARG A 220 -8.94 1.71 -10.30
C ARG A 220 -8.23 2.38 -9.13
N TRP A 221 -6.91 2.52 -9.19
CA TRP A 221 -6.10 3.24 -8.21
C TRP A 221 -6.52 4.70 -8.13
N ASN A 222 -6.54 5.41 -9.26
CA ASN A 222 -6.86 6.83 -9.28
C ASN A 222 -8.31 7.11 -8.85
N ALA A 223 -9.27 6.32 -9.34
CA ALA A 223 -10.68 6.48 -8.98
C ALA A 223 -10.91 6.28 -7.47
N ALA A 224 -10.33 5.23 -6.90
CA ALA A 224 -10.53 4.95 -5.48
C ALA A 224 -9.64 5.80 -4.57
N ARG A 225 -8.51 6.34 -5.04
CA ARG A 225 -7.76 7.39 -4.32
C ARG A 225 -8.63 8.64 -4.16
N ALA A 226 -9.31 9.07 -5.22
CA ALA A 226 -10.24 10.20 -5.14
C ALA A 226 -11.40 9.90 -4.17
N GLU A 227 -11.98 8.70 -4.24
CA GLU A 227 -13.06 8.29 -3.33
C GLU A 227 -12.60 8.23 -1.85
N ASN A 228 -11.49 7.56 -1.57
CA ASN A 228 -11.04 7.27 -0.20
C ASN A 228 -10.49 8.51 0.52
N VAL A 229 -9.73 9.36 -0.18
CA VAL A 229 -9.10 10.55 0.42
C VAL A 229 -10.17 11.58 0.80
N ASP A 230 -11.19 11.76 -0.03
CA ASP A 230 -12.16 12.83 0.17
C ASP A 230 -13.35 12.40 1.04
N SER A 231 -13.75 11.11 1.01
CA SER A 231 -14.99 10.67 1.67
C SER A 231 -14.79 10.07 3.07
N SER A 232 -13.56 9.73 3.50
CA SER A 232 -13.30 8.92 4.71
C SER A 232 -14.03 7.56 4.73
N HIS A 233 -14.55 7.12 3.59
CA HIS A 233 -15.20 5.83 3.40
C HIS A 233 -14.34 4.97 2.48
N VAL A 234 -14.45 3.66 2.64
CA VAL A 234 -13.75 2.68 1.82
C VAL A 234 -14.65 1.51 1.49
N ARG A 235 -14.46 0.96 0.29
CA ARG A 235 -15.12 -0.25 -0.18
C ARG A 235 -14.17 -1.43 0.00
N PHE A 236 -14.72 -2.63 0.17
CA PHE A 236 -13.89 -3.81 0.34
C PHE A 236 -12.85 -3.99 -0.79
N ASP A 237 -13.27 -3.82 -2.05
CA ASP A 237 -12.41 -3.98 -3.24
C ASP A 237 -11.28 -2.93 -3.36
N THR A 238 -11.29 -1.90 -2.52
CA THR A 238 -10.31 -0.80 -2.50
C THR A 238 -9.54 -0.71 -1.18
N LEU A 239 -9.76 -1.64 -0.24
CA LEU A 239 -9.06 -1.68 1.07
C LEU A 239 -7.54 -1.61 0.91
N TRP A 240 -6.98 -2.37 -0.03
CA TRP A 240 -5.54 -2.42 -0.32
C TRP A 240 -4.89 -1.07 -0.61
N GLN A 241 -5.67 -0.04 -0.96
CA GLN A 241 -5.17 1.31 -1.20
C GLN A 241 -4.99 2.13 0.06
N LEU A 242 -5.66 1.77 1.15
CA LEU A 242 -5.50 2.45 2.42
C LEU A 242 -4.22 2.03 3.13
N PHE A 243 -3.86 0.76 2.97
CA PHE A 243 -2.86 0.07 3.77
C PHE A 243 -1.53 -0.01 3.06
N ARG A 244 -0.66 0.97 3.34
CA ARG A 244 0.72 0.96 2.90
C ARG A 244 1.58 0.14 3.86
N LEU A 245 2.40 -0.75 3.30
CA LEU A 245 3.30 -1.58 4.11
C LEU A 245 4.30 -0.71 4.88
N GLY A 246 4.56 -1.07 6.14
CA GLY A 246 5.39 -0.31 7.06
C GLY A 246 4.69 0.88 7.74
N ASP A 247 3.49 1.27 7.31
CA ASP A 247 2.73 2.31 8.00
C ASP A 247 2.18 1.81 9.34
N LEU A 248 1.90 2.77 10.21
CA LEU A 248 1.29 2.53 11.51
C LEU A 248 -0.22 2.36 11.35
N VAL A 249 -0.76 1.32 11.97
CA VAL A 249 -2.18 0.99 11.97
C VAL A 249 -2.70 0.95 13.39
N VAL A 250 -3.95 1.37 13.55
CA VAL A 250 -4.69 1.39 14.81
C VAL A 250 -5.64 0.20 14.83
N HIS A 251 -5.65 -0.51 15.96
CA HIS A 251 -6.62 -1.55 16.27
C HIS A 251 -7.27 -1.24 17.62
N THR A 252 -8.58 -1.40 17.73
CA THR A 252 -9.28 -1.29 19.02
C THR A 252 -9.64 -2.68 19.52
N ASP A 253 -9.16 -3.04 20.71
CA ASP A 253 -9.45 -4.33 21.31
C ASP A 253 -10.89 -4.41 21.86
N GLY A 254 -11.30 -5.61 22.31
CA GLY A 254 -12.65 -5.82 22.87
C GLY A 254 -12.95 -5.05 24.16
N LEU A 255 -11.94 -4.42 24.79
CA LEU A 255 -12.09 -3.56 25.96
C LEU A 255 -12.13 -2.07 25.59
N GLY A 256 -12.05 -1.75 24.30
CA GLY A 256 -12.01 -0.38 23.81
C GLY A 256 -10.62 0.27 23.91
N ASN A 257 -9.55 -0.48 24.17
CA ASN A 257 -8.20 0.10 24.13
C ASN A 257 -7.68 0.11 22.71
N GLU A 258 -7.14 1.26 22.31
CA GLU A 258 -6.45 1.42 21.03
C GLU A 258 -5.02 0.89 21.12
N TRP A 259 -4.57 0.18 20.10
CA TRP A 259 -3.25 -0.38 19.92
C TRP A 259 -2.65 0.18 18.64
N LEU A 260 -1.36 0.51 18.67
CA LEU A 260 -0.62 0.94 17.49
C LEU A 260 0.33 -0.17 17.07
N LEU A 261 0.20 -0.59 15.82
CA LEU A 261 0.91 -1.72 15.24
C LEU A 261 1.57 -1.26 13.94
N THR A 262 2.61 -1.97 13.51
CA THR A 262 3.22 -1.74 12.19
C THR A 262 2.67 -2.77 11.22
N LEU A 263 2.12 -2.31 10.09
CA LEU A 263 1.66 -3.21 9.03
C LEU A 263 2.86 -3.85 8.32
N MET A 264 2.83 -5.18 8.19
CA MET A 264 3.87 -5.94 7.49
C MET A 264 3.41 -6.35 6.10
N TYR A 265 2.17 -6.83 6.01
CA TYR A 265 1.67 -7.49 4.83
C TYR A 265 0.15 -7.46 4.82
N ALA A 266 -0.43 -7.49 3.63
CA ALA A 266 -1.86 -7.40 3.41
C ALA A 266 -2.23 -8.29 2.21
N GLN A 267 -3.19 -9.21 2.39
CA GLN A 267 -3.55 -10.19 1.37
C GLN A 267 -5.06 -10.39 1.29
N GLU A 268 -5.59 -10.39 0.07
CA GLU A 268 -6.97 -10.80 -0.18
C GLU A 268 -7.03 -12.32 -0.36
N HIS A 269 -7.97 -12.94 0.35
CA HIS A 269 -8.31 -14.35 0.22
C HIS A 269 -9.69 -14.50 -0.41
N LYS A 270 -9.80 -15.44 -1.34
CA LYS A 270 -11.05 -15.86 -1.96
C LYS A 270 -11.19 -17.37 -1.80
N LYS A 271 -12.15 -17.82 -1.01
CA LYS A 271 -12.44 -19.23 -0.79
C LYS A 271 -13.80 -19.55 -1.38
N SER A 272 -13.81 -20.40 -2.40
CA SER A 272 -15.07 -20.98 -2.89
C SER A 272 -15.55 -21.99 -1.84
N VAL A 273 -16.69 -21.71 -1.23
CA VAL A 273 -17.34 -22.61 -0.27
C VAL A 273 -18.53 -23.24 -0.97
N GLU A 274 -18.51 -24.57 -1.07
CA GLU A 274 -19.70 -25.34 -1.46
C GLU A 274 -20.74 -25.21 -0.35
N VAL A 275 -21.85 -24.53 -0.64
CA VAL A 275 -22.95 -24.38 0.31
C VAL A 275 -23.66 -25.74 0.40
N GLY A 276 -23.51 -26.42 1.53
CA GLY A 276 -24.02 -27.77 1.75
C GLY A 276 -25.54 -27.88 1.58
N GLN A 277 -25.95 -28.78 0.68
CA GLN A 277 -27.16 -29.64 0.55
C GLN A 277 -28.56 -29.23 1.07
N THR A 278 -28.78 -28.06 1.67
CA THR A 278 -30.11 -27.66 2.22
C THR A 278 -31.03 -26.99 1.19
N GLY A 279 -30.83 -27.24 -0.10
CA GLY A 279 -31.93 -27.16 -1.09
C GLY A 279 -31.72 -26.34 -2.35
N ARG A 280 -30.55 -25.72 -2.56
CA ARG A 280 -30.17 -25.18 -3.88
C ARG A 280 -28.84 -25.77 -4.31
N ILE A 281 -28.91 -26.94 -4.93
CA ILE A 281 -27.79 -27.58 -5.63
C ILE A 281 -27.24 -26.55 -6.64
N GLY A 282 -25.99 -26.11 -6.45
CA GLY A 282 -25.24 -25.35 -7.47
C GLY A 282 -24.85 -23.91 -7.14
N GLN A 283 -25.21 -23.34 -5.99
CA GLN A 283 -24.79 -21.96 -5.65
C GLN A 283 -23.48 -21.99 -4.84
N MET A 284 -22.34 -21.72 -5.49
CA MET A 284 -21.07 -21.49 -4.81
C MET A 284 -21.10 -20.12 -4.11
N ALA A 285 -20.96 -20.11 -2.78
CA ALA A 285 -20.70 -18.87 -2.06
C ALA A 285 -19.19 -18.62 -2.08
N VAL A 286 -18.77 -17.45 -2.54
CA VAL A 286 -17.37 -17.04 -2.45
C VAL A 286 -17.20 -16.30 -1.13
N ASP A 287 -16.54 -16.94 -0.17
CA ASP A 287 -16.06 -16.27 1.03
C ASP A 287 -14.85 -15.42 0.65
N ARG A 288 -14.95 -14.10 0.86
CA ARG A 288 -13.90 -13.13 0.55
C ARG A 288 -13.54 -12.40 1.82
N TYR A 289 -12.25 -12.31 2.12
CA TYR A 289 -11.76 -11.54 3.26
C TYR A 289 -10.34 -11.03 2.99
N MET A 290 -9.93 -10.01 3.74
CA MET A 290 -8.58 -9.46 3.66
C MET A 290 -7.88 -9.67 4.99
N GLU A 291 -6.69 -10.27 4.94
CA GLU A 291 -5.81 -10.46 6.10
C GLU A 291 -4.74 -9.36 6.16
N PHE A 292 -4.54 -8.83 7.36
CA PHE A 292 -3.54 -7.83 7.66
C PHE A 292 -2.59 -8.40 8.70
N TRP A 293 -1.36 -8.65 8.27
CA TRP A 293 -0.29 -9.11 9.13
C TRP A 293 0.43 -7.89 9.67
N THR A 294 0.56 -7.84 10.99
CA THR A 294 1.15 -6.72 11.70
C THR A 294 2.16 -7.23 12.71
N TRP A 295 3.00 -6.34 13.24
CA TRP A 295 3.72 -6.60 14.46
C TRP A 295 3.59 -5.44 15.45
N GLY A 296 3.65 -5.77 16.73
CA GLY A 296 3.76 -4.84 17.84
C GLY A 296 4.80 -5.31 18.85
N LEU A 297 5.08 -4.47 19.85
CA LEU A 297 5.94 -4.85 20.97
C LEU A 297 5.12 -5.56 22.04
N SER A 298 5.61 -6.72 22.49
CA SER A 298 5.04 -7.51 23.58
C SER A 298 6.12 -7.87 24.57
N TRP A 299 5.79 -7.93 25.86
CA TRP A 299 6.73 -8.40 26.89
C TRP A 299 6.75 -9.91 26.92
N ASN A 300 7.96 -10.46 26.85
CA ASN A 300 8.21 -11.87 27.10
C ASN A 300 8.63 -12.04 28.56
N GLY A 301 7.69 -12.44 29.41
CA GLY A 301 7.95 -12.66 30.84
C GLY A 301 8.96 -13.77 31.15
N HIS A 302 9.19 -14.70 30.22
CA HIS A 302 10.21 -15.74 30.40
C HIS A 302 11.63 -15.21 30.16
N LYS A 303 11.77 -14.32 29.19
CA LYS A 303 13.06 -13.74 28.78
C LYS A 303 13.33 -12.37 29.40
N ASN A 304 12.37 -11.84 30.19
CA ASN A 304 12.38 -10.50 30.74
C ASN A 304 12.79 -9.43 29.71
N LYS A 305 12.20 -9.48 28.52
CA LYS A 305 12.50 -8.53 27.44
C LYS A 305 11.30 -8.24 26.57
N LEU A 306 11.32 -7.07 25.93
CA LEU A 306 10.40 -6.76 24.83
C LEU A 306 10.80 -7.55 23.59
N GLU A 307 9.81 -8.12 22.93
CA GLU A 307 9.98 -8.78 21.63
C GLU A 307 8.89 -8.34 20.66
N ARG A 308 9.19 -8.47 19.36
CA ARG A 308 8.19 -8.25 18.32
C ARG A 308 7.25 -9.44 18.31
N LYS A 309 5.95 -9.17 18.41
CA LYS A 309 4.89 -10.16 18.30
C LYS A 309 4.07 -9.87 17.06
N ALA A 310 3.99 -10.85 16.16
CA ALA A 310 3.13 -10.76 15.00
C ALA A 310 1.66 -10.94 15.41
N SER A 311 0.75 -10.26 14.72
CA SER A 311 -0.70 -10.38 14.90
C SER A 311 -1.39 -10.28 13.55
N VAL A 312 -2.44 -11.09 13.35
CA VAL A 312 -3.19 -11.13 12.10
C VAL A 312 -4.60 -10.62 12.37
N PHE A 313 -5.04 -9.67 11.55
CA PHE A 313 -6.39 -9.11 11.61
C PHE A 313 -7.12 -9.45 10.32
N ARG A 314 -8.40 -9.77 10.45
CA ARG A 314 -9.27 -10.11 9.33
C ARG A 314 -10.33 -9.02 9.17
N ILE A 315 -10.53 -8.60 7.92
CA ILE A 315 -11.70 -7.82 7.50
C ILE A 315 -12.48 -8.69 6.52
N ASP A 316 -13.69 -9.09 6.90
CA ASP A 316 -14.59 -9.82 6.03
C ASP A 316 -15.13 -8.92 4.91
N TYR A 317 -15.51 -9.56 3.80
CA TYR A 317 -16.22 -8.88 2.74
C TYR A 317 -17.46 -8.17 3.28
N TYR A 318 -17.62 -6.92 2.87
CA TYR A 318 -18.82 -6.14 3.10
C TYR A 318 -19.25 -5.47 1.81
N ALA A 319 -20.56 -5.39 1.60
CA ALA A 319 -21.15 -4.64 0.50
C ALA A 319 -21.20 -3.14 0.85
N GLY A 320 -21.08 -2.29 -0.18
CA GLY A 320 -21.11 -0.83 -0.02
C GLY A 320 -19.79 -0.25 0.50
N ALA A 321 -19.88 0.89 1.17
CA ALA A 321 -18.75 1.60 1.74
C ALA A 321 -18.89 1.70 3.27
N LYS A 322 -17.76 1.68 3.98
CA LYS A 322 -17.69 1.84 5.44
C LYS A 322 -16.74 2.98 5.79
N GLU A 323 -17.02 3.69 6.87
CA GLU A 323 -16.07 4.65 7.43
C GLU A 323 -14.79 3.92 7.86
N VAL A 324 -13.63 4.47 7.47
CA VAL A 324 -12.33 3.79 7.63
C VAL A 324 -12.02 3.47 9.10
N HIS A 325 -12.34 4.38 10.03
CA HIS A 325 -12.07 4.20 11.47
C HIS A 325 -13.01 3.20 12.17
N LEU A 326 -14.05 2.70 11.47
CA LEU A 326 -14.93 1.64 11.96
C LEU A 326 -14.46 0.24 11.56
N LEU A 327 -13.35 0.14 10.82
CA LEU A 327 -12.72 -1.14 10.51
C LEU A 327 -12.05 -1.72 11.76
N SER A 328 -11.91 -3.05 11.80
CA SER A 328 -11.22 -3.75 12.91
C SER A 328 -9.75 -3.34 13.05
N ILE A 329 -9.16 -2.89 11.94
CA ILE A 329 -7.83 -2.29 11.85
C ILE A 329 -7.88 -1.21 10.76
N TYR A 330 -7.18 -0.08 10.97
CA TYR A 330 -7.12 1.00 9.98
C TYR A 330 -5.82 1.80 10.08
N PRO A 331 -5.37 2.49 9.00
CA PRO A 331 -4.15 3.30 9.05
C PRO A 331 -4.31 4.52 9.96
N LEU A 332 -3.27 4.86 10.72
CA LEU A 332 -3.27 5.95 11.71
C LEU A 332 -3.72 7.30 11.13
N GLN A 333 -3.41 7.57 9.86
CA GLN A 333 -3.79 8.83 9.20
C GLN A 333 -5.31 9.03 9.07
N TYR A 334 -6.11 7.97 9.20
CA TYR A 334 -7.58 8.06 9.14
C TYR A 334 -8.23 8.24 10.52
N GLN A 335 -7.45 8.52 11.56
CA GLN A 335 -8.01 8.98 12.82
C GLN A 335 -8.71 10.33 12.60
N ARG A 336 -9.94 10.47 13.13
CA ARG A 336 -10.90 11.55 12.79
C ARG A 336 -10.34 12.98 12.81
N THR A 337 -9.33 13.28 13.65
CA THR A 337 -8.72 14.62 13.73
C THR A 337 -7.21 14.54 13.94
N HIS A 338 -6.45 15.51 13.44
CA HIS A 338 -5.00 15.60 13.69
C HIS A 338 -4.69 15.67 15.20
N ASP A 339 -5.45 16.47 15.94
CA ASP A 339 -5.35 16.56 17.40
C ASP A 339 -5.61 15.21 18.09
N SER A 340 -6.48 14.37 17.52
CA SER A 340 -6.71 13.03 18.04
C SER A 340 -5.55 12.08 17.74
N VAL A 341 -4.81 12.24 16.65
CA VAL A 341 -3.60 11.43 16.37
C VAL A 341 -2.52 11.73 17.41
N GLU A 342 -2.22 13.00 17.66
CA GLU A 342 -1.17 13.35 18.62
C GLU A 342 -1.55 12.94 20.04
N LYS A 343 -2.80 13.18 20.46
CA LYS A 343 -3.31 12.72 21.76
C LYS A 343 -3.26 11.21 21.89
N LEU A 344 -3.64 10.47 20.84
CA LEU A 344 -3.53 9.02 20.79
C LEU A 344 -2.08 8.60 20.99
N LEU A 345 -1.15 9.10 20.18
CA LEU A 345 0.27 8.76 20.28
C LEU A 345 0.86 9.07 21.66
N GLN A 346 0.54 10.24 22.22
CA GLN A 346 0.98 10.61 23.57
C GLN A 346 0.42 9.67 24.64
N GLY A 347 -0.88 9.33 24.55
CA GLY A 347 -1.54 8.41 25.47
C GLY A 347 -0.96 7.00 25.39
N LEU A 348 -0.73 6.49 24.19
CA LEU A 348 -0.10 5.19 23.95
C LEU A 348 1.33 5.16 24.49
N ALA A 349 2.12 6.21 24.25
CA ALA A 349 3.49 6.31 24.74
C ALA A 349 3.53 6.41 26.28
N ALA A 350 2.64 7.18 26.90
CA ALA A 350 2.53 7.26 28.35
C ALA A 350 2.15 5.91 28.96
N ARG A 351 1.16 5.22 28.37
CA ARG A 351 0.75 3.87 28.80
C ARG A 351 1.86 2.85 28.63
N GLY A 352 2.58 2.89 27.50
CA GLY A 352 3.74 2.04 27.23
C GLY A 352 4.86 2.24 28.23
N ARG A 353 5.22 3.50 28.56
CA ARG A 353 6.21 3.81 29.60
C ARG A 353 5.77 3.34 30.99
N HIS A 354 4.52 3.56 31.35
CA HIS A 354 3.97 3.13 32.63
C HIS A 354 4.01 1.60 32.77
N TRP A 355 3.54 0.90 31.75
CA TRP A 355 3.55 -0.56 31.73
C TRP A 355 4.98 -1.10 31.69
N PHE A 356 5.89 -0.49 30.93
CA PHE A 356 7.30 -0.89 30.92
C PHE A 356 7.92 -0.79 32.32
N LYS A 357 7.72 0.34 33.00
CA LYS A 357 8.18 0.53 34.39
C LYS A 357 7.63 -0.54 35.32
N LEU A 358 6.38 -0.96 35.14
CA LEU A 358 5.76 -2.03 35.92
C LEU A 358 6.45 -3.37 35.66
N VAL A 359 6.62 -3.78 34.40
CA VAL A 359 7.18 -5.10 34.05
C VAL A 359 8.70 -5.19 34.23
N SER A 360 9.41 -4.06 34.19
CA SER A 360 10.85 -3.99 34.44
C SER A 360 11.21 -3.87 35.91
N SER A 361 10.26 -3.48 36.76
CA SER A 361 10.48 -3.42 38.20
C SER A 361 10.68 -4.82 38.76
N GLN A 362 11.49 -4.95 39.81
CA GLN A 362 11.58 -6.19 40.57
C GLN A 362 10.15 -6.59 40.96
N ALA A 363 9.77 -7.84 40.68
CA ALA A 363 8.45 -8.33 41.02
C ALA A 363 8.25 -8.17 42.53
N LEU A 364 7.55 -7.11 42.92
CA LEU A 364 7.00 -6.93 44.25
C LEU A 364 5.74 -7.77 44.33
N CYS A 365 5.84 -9.06 44.00
CA CYS A 365 4.97 -10.02 44.63
C CYS A 365 5.37 -9.92 46.10
N LEU A 366 4.70 -9.04 46.83
CA LEU A 366 4.57 -9.20 48.27
C LEU A 366 4.25 -10.69 48.46
N ASP A 367 5.09 -11.40 49.20
CA ASP A 367 4.75 -12.72 49.69
C ASP A 367 3.33 -12.61 50.26
N TYR A 368 2.35 -13.08 49.48
CA TYR A 368 0.97 -13.04 49.89
C TYR A 368 0.83 -14.16 50.90
N ASP A 369 1.12 -13.82 52.15
CA ASP A 369 0.99 -14.71 53.31
C ASP A 369 -0.48 -14.87 53.76
N GLY A 370 -1.41 -14.24 53.02
CA GLY A 370 -2.84 -14.41 53.24
C GLY A 370 -3.27 -15.84 52.90
N PRO A 371 -4.34 -16.35 53.54
CA PRO A 371 -4.85 -17.68 53.20
C PRO A 371 -5.17 -17.74 51.71
N ALA A 372 -4.53 -18.68 51.01
CA ALA A 372 -4.89 -19.02 49.65
C ALA A 372 -6.38 -19.37 49.63
N LEU A 373 -7.16 -18.74 48.76
CA LEU A 373 -8.57 -19.09 48.56
C LEU A 373 -8.61 -20.58 48.19
N SER A 374 -9.05 -21.41 49.13
CA SER A 374 -8.98 -22.86 49.02
C SER A 374 -10.02 -23.35 48.01
N GLY A 375 -9.59 -23.52 46.75
CA GLY A 375 -10.04 -24.51 45.75
C GLY A 375 -11.52 -24.72 45.40
N LYS A 376 -12.49 -24.15 46.12
CA LYS A 376 -13.94 -24.43 45.95
C LYS A 376 -14.78 -23.24 45.55
N THR A 377 -14.20 -22.03 45.57
CA THR A 377 -14.90 -20.79 45.20
C THR A 377 -14.09 -19.97 44.21
N LEU A 378 -13.36 -20.62 43.29
CA LEU A 378 -12.99 -19.94 42.06
C LEU A 378 -14.24 -19.90 41.20
N PHE A 379 -14.87 -18.72 41.19
CA PHE A 379 -15.93 -18.37 40.28
C PHE A 379 -15.57 -18.89 38.89
N ASN A 380 -16.49 -19.70 38.36
CA ASN A 380 -16.47 -20.21 37.02
C ASN A 380 -16.67 -19.01 36.07
N PHE A 381 -15.64 -18.17 35.90
CA PHE A 381 -15.50 -17.24 34.78
C PHE A 381 -15.15 -18.09 33.56
N ASN A 382 -16.08 -18.99 33.23
CA ASN A 382 -16.22 -19.56 31.92
C ASN A 382 -16.71 -18.41 31.05
N SER A 383 -15.77 -17.52 30.69
CA SER A 383 -15.96 -16.57 29.61
C SER A 383 -16.15 -17.41 28.36
N ARG A 384 -17.40 -17.79 28.10
CA ARG A 384 -17.93 -17.88 26.75
C ARG A 384 -17.80 -16.48 26.13
N VAL A 385 -16.56 -16.09 25.83
CA VAL A 385 -16.29 -15.25 24.67
C VAL A 385 -16.28 -16.25 23.55
N ASP A 386 -17.21 -16.06 22.62
CA ASP A 386 -17.43 -16.88 21.44
C ASP A 386 -16.10 -17.27 20.77
N ARG A 387 -15.58 -18.44 21.14
CA ARG A 387 -14.69 -19.18 20.27
C ARG A 387 -15.59 -19.81 19.23
N GLU A 388 -15.57 -19.26 18.02
CA GLU A 388 -15.93 -20.07 16.87
C GLU A 388 -15.16 -21.40 16.94
N PRO A 389 -15.84 -22.55 16.80
CA PRO A 389 -15.19 -23.84 16.95
C PRO A 389 -14.35 -24.13 15.70
N THR A 390 -13.04 -23.99 15.81
CA THR A 390 -12.12 -24.69 14.90
C THR A 390 -12.24 -26.18 15.19
N TYR A 391 -13.02 -26.89 14.38
CA TYR A 391 -13.09 -28.34 14.39
C TYR A 391 -11.71 -28.93 14.02
N LEU A 392 -10.92 -29.31 15.03
CA LEU A 392 -9.86 -30.29 14.88
C LEU A 392 -10.44 -31.66 15.28
N ARG A 393 -10.88 -32.42 14.28
CA ARG A 393 -11.12 -33.86 14.43
C ARG A 393 -9.74 -34.53 14.56
N TYR A 394 -9.43 -35.00 15.76
CA TYR A 394 -8.51 -36.13 15.91
C TYR A 394 -9.27 -37.39 15.45
N LEU A 395 -8.78 -38.00 14.37
CA LEU A 395 -9.08 -39.39 14.06
C LEU A 395 -8.05 -40.23 14.83
N ASP A 396 -8.47 -40.75 15.98
CA ASP A 396 -7.90 -41.99 16.50
C ASP A 396 -8.59 -43.14 15.76
N HIS A 397 -7.80 -43.99 15.13
CA HIS A 397 -8.19 -45.36 14.82
C HIS A 397 -7.14 -46.28 15.41
N ASP A 398 -7.67 -47.28 16.10
CA ASP A 398 -7.00 -48.42 16.74
C ASP A 398 -5.94 -49.12 15.87
#